data_AF-A0A352VMY4-F1
#
_entry.id   AF-A0A352VMY4-F1
#
_cell.length_a   1.000
_cell.length_b   1.000
_cell.length_c   1.000
_cell.angle_alpha   90.00
_cell.angle_beta   90.00
_cell.angle_gamma   90.00
#
_symmetry.space_group_name_H-M   'P 1'
#
loop_
_entity.id
_entity.type
_entity.pdbx_description
1 polymer ?
#
loop_
_entity_poly.entity_id
_entity_poly.type
_entity_poly.pdbx_seq_one_letter_code
_entity_poly.pdbx_strand_id
1 'polypeptide(L)'
;SLLNNQGGDGAPPATFSQRLLDIFLIKPLGAEISDKVIMGDLRITMPGAGLEVYLEGLSTDLDRTVFAHSESFWADAAWTLGIKAVGRGVEGRVDLWIEGHFAGMRANTHHQLRDGLTVDR
;
A
#
# COMPACT_ATOMS: atom_id res chain seq x y z
N SER A 1 -7.26 3.18 0.24
CA SER A 1 -7.25 3.69 -1.15
C SER A 1 -6.89 2.56 -2.10
N LEU A 2 -7.37 2.57 -3.34
CA LEU A 2 -6.97 1.63 -4.40
C LEU A 2 -6.35 2.46 -5.53
N LEU A 3 -5.09 2.20 -5.83
CA LEU A 3 -4.42 2.75 -7.00
C LEU A 3 -4.38 1.66 -8.08
N ASN A 4 -4.80 2.01 -9.29
CA ASN A 4 -4.85 1.11 -10.42
C ASN A 4 -4.03 1.72 -11.56
N ASN A 5 -2.90 1.10 -11.88
CA ASN A 5 -2.06 1.48 -13.00
C ASN A 5 -2.37 0.59 -14.21
N GLN A 6 -2.86 1.20 -15.30
CA GLN A 6 -3.23 0.51 -16.53
C GLN A 6 -2.53 1.14 -17.74
N GLY A 7 -1.98 0.29 -18.63
CA GLY A 7 -1.38 0.75 -19.88
C GLY A 7 0.11 1.11 -19.74
N GLY A 8 0.64 1.83 -20.72
CA GLY A 8 2.08 2.10 -20.87
C GLY A 8 2.80 1.11 -21.80
N ASP A 9 4.05 1.43 -22.15
CA ASP A 9 4.88 0.58 -22.99
C ASP A 9 5.13 -0.78 -22.30
N GLY A 10 4.76 -1.87 -22.99
CA GLY A 10 4.88 -3.24 -22.45
C GLY A 10 3.63 -3.76 -21.75
N ALA A 11 2.56 -2.97 -21.60
CA ALA A 11 1.31 -3.44 -21.03
C ALA A 11 0.58 -4.44 -21.96
N PRO A 12 -0.11 -5.47 -21.42
CA PRO A 12 -0.81 -6.46 -22.24
C PRO A 12 -1.93 -5.84 -23.09
N PRO A 13 -2.19 -6.40 -24.29
CA PRO A 13 -3.31 -5.97 -25.11
C PRO A 13 -4.63 -6.28 -24.39
N ALA A 14 -5.50 -5.28 -24.29
CA ALA A 14 -6.81 -5.40 -23.66
C ALA A 14 -7.81 -4.48 -24.35
N THR A 15 -9.05 -4.94 -24.46
CA THR A 15 -10.16 -4.14 -25.01
C THR A 15 -10.55 -3.02 -24.04
N PHE A 16 -11.22 -1.99 -24.55
CA PHE A 16 -11.74 -0.90 -23.73
C PHE A 16 -12.68 -1.40 -22.61
N SER A 17 -13.54 -2.36 -22.91
CA SER A 17 -14.45 -2.95 -21.92
C SER A 17 -13.70 -3.73 -20.83
N GLN A 18 -12.62 -4.45 -21.18
CA GLN A 18 -11.77 -5.14 -20.19
C GLN A 18 -11.09 -4.14 -19.25
N ARG A 19 -10.57 -3.02 -19.79
CA ARG A 19 -9.95 -1.95 -18.97
C ARG A 19 -10.95 -1.30 -18.03
N LEU A 20 -12.17 -1.02 -18.51
CA LEU A 20 -13.22 -0.41 -17.70
C LEU A 20 -13.71 -1.33 -16.57
N LEU A 21 -13.89 -2.62 -16.85
CA LEU A 21 -14.23 -3.61 -15.83
C LEU A 21 -13.12 -3.77 -14.79
N ASP A 22 -11.86 -3.70 -15.23
CA ASP A 22 -10.71 -3.79 -14.35
C ASP A 22 -10.60 -2.61 -13.36
N ILE A 23 -11.13 -1.42 -13.69
CA ILE A 23 -11.17 -0.29 -12.73
C ILE A 23 -11.96 -0.65 -11.46
N PHE A 24 -13.08 -1.36 -11.62
CA PHE A 24 -14.03 -1.65 -10.56
C PHE A 24 -13.83 -3.04 -9.92
N LEU A 25 -12.94 -3.87 -10.47
CA LEU A 25 -12.73 -5.25 -10.03
C LEU A 25 -11.27 -5.45 -9.61
N ILE A 26 -11.05 -6.05 -8.43
CA ILE A 26 -9.74 -6.54 -8.02
C ILE A 26 -9.48 -7.81 -8.86
N LYS A 27 -8.64 -7.69 -9.89
CA LYS A 27 -8.29 -8.71 -10.90
C LYS A 27 -9.52 -9.46 -11.47
N PRO A 28 -10.26 -8.91 -12.45
CA PRO A 28 -11.25 -9.71 -13.16
C PRO A 28 -10.54 -10.77 -14.01
N LEU A 29 -10.82 -12.04 -13.75
CA LEU A 29 -10.57 -13.15 -14.68
C LEU A 29 -9.11 -13.57 -14.91
N GLY A 30 -8.18 -13.27 -14.00
CA GLY A 30 -6.80 -13.75 -14.11
C GLY A 30 -6.00 -13.14 -15.28
N ALA A 31 -6.50 -12.04 -15.84
CA ALA A 31 -5.79 -11.26 -16.84
C ALA A 31 -4.97 -10.17 -16.12
N GLU A 32 -3.65 -10.26 -16.18
CA GLU A 32 -2.71 -9.29 -15.59
C GLU A 32 -2.61 -8.02 -16.45
N ILE A 33 -3.73 -7.32 -16.64
CA ILE A 33 -3.80 -6.12 -17.51
C ILE A 33 -3.39 -4.84 -16.75
N SER A 34 -3.30 -4.92 -15.42
CA SER A 34 -3.05 -3.79 -14.53
C SER A 34 -2.28 -4.18 -13.28
N ASP A 35 -1.57 -3.18 -12.72
CA ASP A 35 -0.94 -3.26 -11.40
C ASP A 35 -1.82 -2.52 -10.39
N LYS A 36 -2.20 -3.20 -9.31
CA LYS A 36 -3.16 -2.68 -8.32
C LYS A 36 -2.49 -2.59 -6.97
N VAL A 37 -2.47 -1.40 -6.39
CA VAL A 37 -1.98 -1.19 -5.02
C VAL A 37 -3.15 -0.88 -4.12
N ILE A 38 -3.34 -1.70 -3.09
CA ILE A 38 -4.25 -1.36 -1.99
C ILE A 38 -3.43 -0.75 -0.89
N MET A 39 -3.89 0.41 -0.42
CA MET A 39 -3.30 1.14 0.67
C MET A 39 -4.32 1.32 1.80
N GLY A 40 -3.88 1.13 3.04
CA GLY A 40 -4.65 1.40 4.24
C GLY A 40 -3.88 2.33 5.17
N ASP A 41 -4.60 3.26 5.80
CA ASP A 41 -4.11 4.07 6.92
C ASP A 41 -5.12 3.89 8.07
N LEU A 42 -4.62 3.52 9.23
CA LEU A 42 -5.36 3.46 10.49
C LEU A 42 -4.68 4.37 11.50
N ARG A 43 -5.45 5.28 12.09
CA ARG A 43 -4.99 6.16 13.18
C ARG A 43 -5.90 6.04 14.39
N ILE A 44 -5.31 5.79 15.55
CA ILE A 44 -5.99 5.70 16.84
C ILE A 44 -5.39 6.76 17.76
N THR A 45 -6.20 7.74 18.11
CA THR A 45 -5.81 8.84 19.01
C THR A 45 -6.43 8.65 20.38
N MET A 46 -5.64 8.81 21.43
CA MET A 46 -6.06 8.79 22.83
C MET A 46 -5.78 10.17 23.46
N PRO A 47 -6.70 11.15 23.30
CA PRO A 47 -6.42 12.54 23.65
C PRO A 47 -6.09 12.73 25.13
N GLY A 48 -6.75 12.00 26.03
CA GLY A 48 -6.52 12.09 27.47
C GLY A 48 -5.14 11.60 27.92
N ALA A 49 -4.47 10.79 27.10
CA ALA A 49 -3.10 10.32 27.35
C ALA A 49 -2.06 11.06 26.49
N GLY A 50 -2.50 11.95 25.58
CA GLY A 50 -1.61 12.58 24.61
C GLY A 50 -0.96 11.58 23.64
N LEU A 51 -1.59 10.42 23.41
CA LEU A 51 -1.02 9.34 22.60
C LEU A 51 -1.70 9.22 21.25
N GLU A 52 -0.93 8.87 20.24
CA GLU A 52 -1.40 8.50 18.91
C GLU A 52 -0.64 7.27 18.42
N VAL A 53 -1.38 6.30 17.88
CA VAL A 53 -0.82 5.14 17.18
C VAL A 53 -1.30 5.21 15.74
N TYR A 54 -0.41 5.04 14.79
CA TYR A 54 -0.74 5.01 13.37
C TYR A 54 -0.09 3.83 12.67
N LEU A 55 -0.80 3.25 11.73
CA LEU A 55 -0.35 2.19 10.84
C LEU A 55 -0.72 2.58 9.43
N GLU A 56 0.27 2.76 8.58
CA GLU A 56 0.10 2.92 7.14
C GLU A 56 0.70 1.70 6.45
N GLY A 57 0.02 1.16 5.44
CA GLY A 57 0.56 0.05 4.67
C GLY A 57 -0.02 -0.04 3.28
N LEU A 58 0.75 -0.66 2.40
CA LEU A 58 0.36 -0.97 1.04
C LEU A 58 0.74 -2.41 0.68
N SER A 59 -0.01 -2.99 -0.25
CA SER A 59 0.30 -4.28 -0.86
C SER A 59 -0.24 -4.33 -2.28
N THR A 60 0.46 -5.04 -3.17
CA THR A 60 0.17 -5.07 -4.61
C THR A 60 -0.48 -6.38 -5.08
N ASP A 61 -0.35 -7.47 -4.32
CA ASP A 61 -0.93 -8.77 -4.70
C ASP A 61 -2.09 -9.13 -3.78
N LEU A 62 -3.28 -8.72 -4.19
CA LEU A 62 -4.56 -9.08 -3.55
C LEU A 62 -5.39 -9.96 -4.47
N ASP A 63 -5.06 -11.24 -4.50
CA ASP A 63 -5.82 -12.28 -5.17
C ASP A 63 -6.48 -13.26 -4.17
N ARG A 64 -7.21 -14.24 -4.69
CA ARG A 64 -7.77 -15.34 -3.87
C ARG A 64 -6.70 -16.11 -3.11
N THR A 65 -5.45 -16.03 -3.54
CA THR A 65 -4.30 -16.71 -2.97
C THR A 65 -3.66 -15.96 -1.80
N VAL A 66 -3.98 -14.69 -1.53
CA VAL A 66 -3.55 -14.02 -0.28
C VAL A 66 -3.95 -14.79 0.98
N PHE A 67 -5.17 -15.35 0.98
CA PHE A 67 -5.63 -16.18 2.10
C PHE A 67 -5.06 -17.61 2.08
N ALA A 68 -4.58 -18.08 0.93
CA ALA A 68 -4.02 -19.42 0.77
C ALA A 68 -2.48 -19.47 0.90
N HIS A 69 -1.79 -18.36 0.64
CA HIS A 69 -0.33 -18.19 0.61
C HIS A 69 0.04 -16.83 1.21
N SER A 70 -0.10 -16.73 2.54
CA SER A 70 0.19 -15.51 3.30
C SER A 70 1.63 -15.00 3.12
N GLU A 71 2.56 -15.86 2.72
CA GLU A 71 3.95 -15.50 2.44
C GLU A 71 4.09 -14.52 1.26
N SER A 72 3.26 -14.65 0.21
CA SER A 72 3.31 -13.73 -0.94
C SER A 72 2.86 -12.33 -0.54
N PHE A 73 1.82 -12.25 0.30
CA PHE A 73 1.31 -10.99 0.80
C PHE A 73 2.39 -10.19 1.56
N TRP A 74 3.19 -10.84 2.40
CA TRP A 74 4.29 -10.18 3.12
C TRP A 74 5.49 -9.83 2.24
N ALA A 75 5.75 -10.60 1.17
CA ALA A 75 6.83 -10.31 0.23
C ALA A 75 6.57 -9.03 -0.58
N ASP A 76 5.29 -8.75 -0.88
CA ASP A 76 4.87 -7.64 -1.73
C ASP A 76 4.33 -6.43 -0.92
N ALA A 77 4.22 -6.54 0.40
CA ALA A 77 3.74 -5.48 1.28
C ALA A 77 4.85 -4.54 1.78
N ALA A 78 4.50 -3.27 1.98
CA ALA A 78 5.29 -2.31 2.75
C ALA A 78 4.39 -1.63 3.77
N TRP A 79 4.89 -1.40 4.99
CA TRP A 79 4.13 -0.74 6.04
C TRP A 79 5.01 0.04 7.02
N THR A 80 4.40 1.04 7.64
CA THR A 80 4.97 1.88 8.69
C THR A 80 4.04 1.83 9.90
N LEU A 81 4.58 1.47 11.06
CA LEU A 81 3.88 1.54 12.34
C LEU A 81 4.57 2.59 13.21
N GLY A 82 3.79 3.52 13.75
CA GLY A 82 4.33 4.54 14.63
C GLY A 82 3.50 4.77 15.88
N ILE A 83 4.18 5.21 16.94
CA ILE A 83 3.58 5.66 18.19
C ILE A 83 4.14 7.04 18.48
N LYS A 84 3.24 8.00 18.72
CA LYS A 84 3.55 9.37 19.09
C LYS A 84 2.94 9.70 20.45
N ALA A 85 3.73 10.36 21.30
CA ALA A 85 3.31 10.92 22.57
C ALA A 85 3.52 12.44 22.56
N VAL A 86 2.51 13.19 23.01
CA VAL A 86 2.51 14.65 23.11
C VAL A 86 2.22 15.03 24.54
N GLY A 87 3.09 15.84 25.13
CA GLY A 87 2.99 16.31 26.49
C GLY A 87 3.44 17.75 26.68
N ARG A 88 3.47 18.20 27.93
CA ARG A 88 3.95 19.52 28.33
C ARG A 88 5.12 19.36 29.30
N GLY A 89 6.31 19.75 28.86
CA GLY A 89 7.49 19.89 29.71
C GLY A 89 7.56 21.27 30.37
N VAL A 90 8.64 21.49 31.12
CA VAL A 90 8.89 22.73 31.86
C VAL A 90 8.95 23.96 30.96
N GLU A 91 9.42 23.81 29.72
CA GLU A 91 9.63 24.90 28.76
C GLU A 91 8.56 24.97 27.66
N GLY A 92 7.58 24.05 27.65
CA GLY A 92 6.56 24.05 26.62
C GLY A 92 6.13 22.65 26.18
N ARG A 93 5.73 22.51 24.92
CA ARG A 93 5.26 21.25 24.36
C ARG A 93 6.44 20.31 24.07
N VAL A 94 6.28 19.04 24.41
CA VAL A 94 7.23 17.97 24.08
C VAL A 94 6.51 16.91 23.26
N ASP A 95 7.07 16.57 22.11
CA ASP A 95 6.59 15.49 21.26
C ASP A 95 7.69 14.41 21.19
N LEU A 96 7.31 13.16 21.41
CA LEU A 96 8.18 11.99 21.24
C LEU A 96 7.51 11.04 20.26
N TRP A 97 8.26 10.45 19.34
CA TRP A 97 7.74 9.41 18.48
C TRP A 97 8.78 8.33 18.19
N ILE A 98 8.26 7.14 17.89
CA ILE A 98 9.03 6.02 17.39
C ILE A 98 8.30 5.42 16.20
N GLU A 99 9.05 5.08 15.16
CA GLU A 99 8.53 4.46 13.95
C GLU A 99 9.31 3.18 13.63
N GLY A 100 8.58 2.16 13.21
CA GLY A 100 9.13 0.96 12.60
C GLY A 100 8.61 0.86 11.16
N HIS A 101 9.52 0.54 10.24
CA HIS A 101 9.21 0.37 8.83
C HIS A 101 9.53 -1.05 8.39
N PHE A 102 8.71 -1.58 7.50
CA PHE A 102 8.93 -2.83 6.81
C PHE A 102 8.69 -2.64 5.32
N ALA A 103 9.58 -3.18 4.51
CA ALA A 103 9.39 -3.31 3.08
C ALA A 103 9.75 -4.74 2.68
N GLY A 104 8.79 -5.46 2.11
CA GLY A 104 9.01 -6.79 1.57
C GLY A 104 9.96 -6.77 0.37
N MET A 105 10.51 -7.94 0.04
CA MET A 105 11.51 -8.13 -1.02
C MET A 105 11.05 -7.68 -2.41
N ARG A 106 9.74 -7.58 -2.62
CA ARG A 106 9.09 -7.26 -3.89
C ARG A 106 8.13 -6.07 -3.78
N ALA A 107 8.15 -5.35 -2.65
CA ALA A 107 7.38 -4.13 -2.50
C ALA A 107 7.76 -3.13 -3.62
N ASN A 108 6.75 -2.60 -4.32
CA ASN A 108 6.89 -1.68 -5.45
C ASN A 108 7.54 -2.28 -6.72
N THR A 109 7.64 -3.60 -6.84
CA THR A 109 8.15 -4.26 -8.05
C THR A 109 7.01 -4.86 -8.88
N HIS A 110 7.09 -4.71 -10.20
CA HIS A 110 6.15 -5.34 -11.12
C HIS A 110 6.90 -5.89 -12.33
N HIS A 111 6.58 -7.12 -12.75
CA HIS A 111 7.34 -7.83 -13.77
C HIS A 111 7.13 -7.28 -15.20
N GLN A 112 5.99 -6.61 -15.44
CA GLN A 112 5.65 -5.95 -16.72
C GLN A 112 5.91 -4.44 -16.69
N LEU A 113 5.81 -3.80 -15.52
CA LEU A 113 6.03 -2.35 -15.34
C LEU A 113 7.40 -2.18 -14.66
N ARG A 114 8.46 -2.31 -15.47
CA ARG A 114 9.84 -2.45 -14.97
C ARG A 114 10.42 -1.19 -14.35
N ASP A 115 9.85 -0.03 -14.66
CA ASP A 115 10.22 1.24 -14.04
C ASP A 115 9.63 1.38 -12.62
N GLY A 116 8.77 0.44 -12.20
CA GLY A 116 8.09 0.49 -10.91
C GLY A 116 7.00 1.57 -10.86
N LEU A 117 6.54 1.86 -9.65
CA LEU A 117 5.50 2.86 -9.39
C LEU A 117 6.14 4.24 -9.21
N THR A 118 6.69 4.79 -10.28
CA THR A 118 7.31 6.12 -10.30
C THR A 118 6.37 7.16 -10.90
N VAL A 119 6.31 8.35 -10.30
CA VAL A 119 5.56 9.50 -10.85
C VAL A 119 6.39 10.28 -11.90
N ASP A 120 7.60 9.79 -12.19
CA ASP A 120 8.55 10.43 -13.09
C ASP A 120 8.21 10.14 -14.55
N ARG A 121 7.16 10.78 -15.09
CA ARG A 121 7.03 11.11 -16.53
C ARG A 121 5.89 12.08 -16.82
#